data_AF-A0A0F3KFU5-F1
#
_entry.id   AF-A0A0F3KFU5-F1
#
_cell.length_a   1.000
_cell.length_b   1.000
_cell.length_c   1.000
_cell.angle_alpha   90.00
_cell.angle_beta   90.00
_cell.angle_gamma   90.00
#
_symmetry.space_group_name_H-M   'P 1'
#
loop_
_entity.id
_entity.type
_entity.pdbx_description
1 polymer ?
#
loop_
_entity_poly.entity_id
_entity_poly.type
_entity_poly.pdbx_seq_one_letter_code
_entity_poly.pdbx_strand_id
1 'polypeptide(L)'
;MEKHVPVWALPLFVWILATYLFTGMASEAGFPPNVDFLEKHSLLLGLLVLLYTVPFLSKIKVGALLELERSVERAEKDLSEFKSQVASQLSVLSTSVNTISTVSNSLTVNIPGVQTLREAQDMIAEESRVEAKEPSPGDRDLAGSDERVFALVKARIDVEGALRRVLKRPAARADPNGGTRYSSVTKLFNEFLSLRPDAAYLKRPMGYFMEICGAVIHAQQITPAQAEEALALGEQIREVIEAPPPDGN
;
A
#
# COMPACT_ATOMS: atom_id res chain seq x y z
N MET A 1 28.77 23.91 8.95
CA MET A 1 27.97 24.97 8.30
C MET A 1 28.13 24.81 6.80
N GLU A 2 27.39 23.87 6.20
CA GLU A 2 27.35 23.74 4.74
C GLU A 2 26.32 24.73 4.22
N LYS A 3 26.76 25.74 3.47
CA LYS A 3 25.86 26.70 2.83
C LYS A 3 25.23 26.00 1.62
N HIS A 4 23.98 25.55 1.77
CA HIS A 4 23.17 25.09 0.65
C HIS A 4 23.02 26.24 -0.35
N VAL A 5 23.65 26.10 -1.52
CA VAL A 5 23.47 27.03 -2.62
C VAL A 5 22.06 26.79 -3.19
N PRO A 6 21.23 27.84 -3.33
CA PRO A 6 19.89 27.67 -3.87
C PRO A 6 19.96 27.06 -5.27
N VAL A 7 19.16 26.03 -5.52
CA VAL A 7 19.11 25.27 -6.79
C VAL A 7 18.81 26.18 -8.00
N TRP A 8 18.19 27.34 -7.77
CA TRP A 8 17.90 28.34 -8.80
C TRP A 8 19.05 29.33 -9.10
N ALA A 9 20.13 29.33 -8.32
CA ALA A 9 21.26 30.26 -8.52
C ALA A 9 22.08 29.92 -9.77
N LEU A 10 22.25 28.63 -10.06
CA LEU A 10 22.96 28.12 -11.23
C LEU A 10 22.32 28.54 -12.57
N PRO A 11 21.01 28.30 -12.82
CA PRO A 11 20.38 28.73 -14.06
C PRO A 11 20.33 30.25 -14.21
N LEU A 12 20.20 30.99 -13.10
CA LEU A 12 20.21 32.46 -13.10
C LEU A 12 21.59 33.01 -13.49
N PHE A 13 22.67 32.42 -12.98
CA PHE A 13 24.04 32.78 -13.38
C PHE A 13 24.30 32.48 -14.86
N VAL A 14 23.81 31.35 -15.36
CA VAL A 14 23.91 30.96 -16.78
C VAL A 14 23.15 31.94 -17.68
N TRP A 15 21.97 32.43 -17.26
CA TRP A 15 21.22 33.46 -17.99
C TRP A 15 21.91 34.82 -18.01
N ILE A 16 22.51 35.24 -16.90
CA ILE A 16 23.29 36.48 -16.83
C ILE A 16 24.50 36.40 -17.77
N LEU A 17 25.20 35.25 -17.79
CA LEU A 17 26.34 35.05 -18.67
C LEU A 17 25.93 35.01 -20.15
N ALA A 18 24.80 34.35 -20.48
CA ALA A 18 24.26 34.29 -21.84
C ALA A 18 23.81 35.67 -22.34
N THR A 19 23.14 36.46 -21.50
CA THR A 19 22.70 37.82 -21.85
C THR A 19 23.89 38.76 -22.03
N TYR A 20 24.92 38.65 -21.19
CA TYR A 20 26.17 39.39 -21.36
C TYR A 20 26.86 39.10 -22.70
N LEU A 21 27.02 37.82 -23.04
CA LEU A 21 27.58 37.38 -24.33
C LEU A 21 26.72 37.86 -25.51
N PHE A 22 25.39 37.79 -25.39
CA PHE A 22 24.46 38.27 -26.42
C PHE A 22 24.61 39.78 -26.65
N THR A 23 24.69 40.58 -25.58
CA THR A 23 24.87 42.03 -25.70
C THR A 23 26.23 42.40 -26.29
N GLY A 24 27.29 41.65 -25.97
CA GLY A 24 28.60 41.81 -26.59
C GLY A 24 28.56 41.56 -28.10
N MET A 25 27.96 40.43 -28.52
CA MET A 25 27.80 40.13 -29.94
C MET A 25 26.91 41.15 -30.68
N ALA A 26 25.84 41.64 -30.05
CA ALA A 26 24.98 42.67 -30.62
C ALA A 26 25.71 44.01 -30.82
N SER A 27 26.66 44.35 -29.92
CA SER A 27 27.46 45.57 -30.03
C SER A 27 28.54 45.51 -31.11
N GLU A 28 29.12 44.32 -31.36
CA GLU A 28 30.17 44.14 -32.37
C GLU A 28 29.62 43.86 -33.78
N ALA A 29 28.50 43.14 -33.89
CA ALA A 29 27.93 42.74 -35.18
C ALA A 29 26.99 43.80 -35.79
N GLY A 30 26.41 44.68 -34.95
CA GLY A 30 25.27 45.50 -35.32
C GLY A 30 23.99 44.68 -35.52
N PHE A 31 22.83 45.33 -35.44
CA PHE A 31 21.54 44.68 -35.69
C PHE A 31 20.81 45.36 -36.85
N PRO A 32 20.57 44.67 -37.98
CA PRO A 32 20.83 43.25 -38.28
C PRO A 32 22.31 42.95 -38.63
N PRO A 33 22.80 41.71 -38.36
CA PRO A 33 24.20 41.35 -38.57
C PRO A 33 24.55 41.19 -40.05
N ASN A 34 25.74 41.65 -40.45
CA ASN A 34 26.28 41.44 -41.80
C ASN A 34 26.61 39.95 -42.04
N VAL A 35 26.37 39.46 -43.25
CA VAL A 35 26.57 38.04 -43.66
C VAL A 35 27.97 37.49 -43.34
N ASP A 36 29.01 38.33 -43.41
CA ASP A 36 30.40 37.94 -43.09
C ASP A 36 30.64 37.66 -41.60
N PHE A 37 29.78 38.16 -40.71
CA PHE A 37 29.88 37.92 -39.27
C PHE A 37 29.39 36.52 -38.91
N LEU A 38 28.41 36.01 -39.65
CA LEU A 38 27.74 34.72 -39.41
C LEU A 38 28.66 33.53 -39.69
N GLU A 39 29.51 33.62 -40.73
CA GLU A 39 30.52 32.60 -41.04
C GLU A 39 31.64 32.57 -40.00
N LYS A 40 32.11 33.76 -39.56
CA LYS A 40 33.24 33.89 -38.62
C LYS A 40 32.89 33.52 -37.18
N HIS A 41 31.63 33.70 -36.75
CA HIS A 41 31.22 33.50 -35.35
C HIS A 41 30.19 32.38 -35.16
N SER A 42 30.07 31.47 -36.13
CA SER A 42 29.14 30.33 -36.11
C SER A 42 29.26 29.45 -34.86
N LEU A 43 30.49 29.21 -34.37
CA LEU A 43 30.76 28.49 -33.12
C LEU A 43 30.24 29.23 -31.89
N LEU A 44 30.39 30.56 -31.86
CA LEU A 44 29.94 31.43 -30.77
C LEU A 44 28.41 31.50 -30.71
N LEU A 45 27.77 31.53 -31.88
CA LEU A 45 26.32 31.45 -32.01
C LEU A 45 25.78 30.09 -31.53
N GLY A 46 26.44 28.98 -31.89
CA GLY A 46 26.09 27.65 -31.40
C GLY A 46 26.23 27.53 -29.89
N LEU A 47 27.30 28.09 -29.31
CA LEU A 47 27.51 28.14 -27.87
C LEU A 47 26.43 28.98 -27.18
N LEU A 48 26.02 30.11 -27.77
CA LEU A 48 24.96 30.97 -27.23
C LEU A 48 23.60 30.24 -27.19
N VAL A 49 23.24 29.55 -28.26
CA VAL A 49 22.01 28.74 -28.32
C VAL A 49 22.06 27.59 -27.31
N LEU A 50 23.21 26.94 -27.17
CA LEU A 50 23.44 25.91 -26.15
C LEU A 50 23.25 26.49 -24.73
N LEU A 51 23.89 27.63 -24.44
CA LEU A 51 23.83 28.26 -23.11
C LEU A 51 22.43 28.72 -22.75
N TYR A 52 21.65 29.17 -23.74
CA TYR A 52 20.25 29.56 -23.56
C TYR A 52 19.32 28.34 -23.33
N THR A 53 19.66 27.17 -23.89
CA THR A 53 18.85 25.94 -23.78
C THR A 53 19.17 25.08 -22.55
N VAL A 54 20.40 25.12 -22.02
CA VAL A 54 20.82 24.47 -20.76
C VAL A 54 19.87 24.68 -19.56
N PRO A 55 19.39 25.90 -19.26
CA PRO A 55 18.46 26.14 -18.15
C PRO A 55 17.04 25.59 -18.39
N PHE A 56 16.67 25.27 -19.63
CA PHE A 56 15.41 24.59 -19.95
C PHE A 56 15.53 23.07 -19.76
N LEU A 57 16.68 22.47 -20.10
CA LEU A 57 16.96 21.05 -19.88
C LEU A 57 16.99 20.67 -18.39
N SER A 58 17.41 21.60 -17.52
CA SER A 58 17.41 21.40 -16.07
C SER A 58 16.01 21.46 -15.45
N LYS A 59 15.08 22.28 -15.98
CA LYS A 59 13.69 22.33 -15.49
C LYS A 59 12.92 21.02 -15.70
N ILE A 60 13.21 20.27 -16.77
CA ILE A 60 12.53 19.00 -17.09
C ILE A 60 12.93 17.89 -16.10
N LYS A 61 14.20 17.83 -15.70
CA LYS A 61 14.68 16.85 -14.71
C LYS A 61 14.31 17.21 -13.27
N VAL A 62 14.25 18.50 -12.95
CA VAL A 62 13.86 18.95 -11.61
C VAL A 62 12.38 18.70 -11.33
N GLY A 63 11.48 18.83 -12.32
CA GLY A 63 10.06 18.51 -12.15
C GLY A 63 9.80 17.03 -11.82
N ALA A 64 10.47 16.12 -12.53
CA ALA A 64 10.34 14.69 -12.28
C ALA A 64 10.91 14.25 -10.93
N LEU A 65 12.01 14.87 -10.47
CA LEU A 65 12.59 14.58 -9.14
C LEU A 65 11.73 15.14 -8.00
N LEU A 66 11.14 16.33 -8.17
CA LEU A 66 10.26 16.95 -7.17
C LEU A 66 8.90 16.24 -7.09
N GLU A 67 8.39 15.74 -8.22
CA GLU A 67 7.17 14.93 -8.25
C GLU A 67 7.42 13.53 -7.68
N LEU A 68 8.62 12.98 -7.86
CA LEU A 68 9.03 11.71 -7.25
C LEU A 68 9.29 11.85 -5.75
N GLU A 69 9.97 12.90 -5.29
CA GLU A 69 10.10 13.19 -3.85
C GLU A 69 8.73 13.44 -3.22
N ARG A 70 7.83 14.15 -3.92
CA ARG A 70 6.48 14.39 -3.43
C ARG A 70 5.59 13.14 -3.44
N SER A 71 5.80 12.21 -4.37
CA SER A 71 5.07 10.93 -4.37
C SER A 71 5.60 9.99 -3.30
N VAL A 72 6.91 9.99 -3.04
CA VAL A 72 7.54 9.26 -1.93
C VAL A 72 7.13 9.84 -0.57
N GLU A 73 7.14 11.15 -0.40
CA GLU A 73 6.71 11.82 0.84
C GLU A 73 5.21 11.61 1.11
N ARG A 74 4.38 11.61 0.06
CA ARG A 74 2.96 11.24 0.19
C ARG A 74 2.78 9.78 0.54
N ALA A 75 3.52 8.87 -0.12
CA ALA A 75 3.45 7.45 0.19
C ALA A 75 3.93 7.16 1.63
N GLU A 76 4.98 7.84 2.10
CA GLU A 76 5.49 7.73 3.46
C GLU A 76 4.50 8.31 4.48
N LYS A 77 3.87 9.44 4.16
CA LYS A 77 2.83 10.05 5.00
C LYS A 77 1.58 9.16 5.08
N ASP A 78 1.10 8.63 3.96
CA ASP A 78 -0.04 7.71 3.92
C ASP A 78 0.29 6.41 4.67
N LEU A 79 1.51 5.88 4.55
CA LEU A 79 2.01 4.77 5.36
C LEU A 79 2.05 5.10 6.85
N SER A 80 2.50 6.30 7.22
CA SER A 80 2.59 6.74 8.62
C SER A 80 1.20 6.94 9.25
N GLU A 81 0.27 7.55 8.51
CA GLU A 81 -1.11 7.75 8.94
C GLU A 81 -1.83 6.41 9.02
N PHE A 82 -1.64 5.53 8.04
CA PHE A 82 -2.19 4.18 8.09
C PHE A 82 -1.57 3.34 9.21
N LYS A 83 -0.25 3.44 9.47
CA LYS A 83 0.40 2.81 10.63
C LYS A 83 -0.18 3.33 11.94
N SER A 84 -0.47 4.62 12.05
CA SER A 84 -1.14 5.20 13.22
C SER A 84 -2.58 4.70 13.38
N GLN A 85 -3.32 4.56 12.28
CA GLN A 85 -4.66 4.00 12.26
C GLN A 85 -4.65 2.51 12.63
N VAL A 86 -3.70 1.74 12.13
CA VAL A 86 -3.50 0.32 12.47
C VAL A 86 -3.08 0.16 13.93
N ALA A 87 -2.18 1.01 14.45
CA ALA A 87 -1.82 1.00 15.87
C ALA A 87 -3.03 1.31 16.77
N SER A 88 -3.85 2.29 16.37
CA SER A 88 -5.11 2.60 17.04
C SER A 88 -6.10 1.43 16.97
N GLN A 89 -6.25 0.78 15.81
CA GLN A 89 -7.11 -0.38 15.65
C GLN A 89 -6.59 -1.61 16.40
N LEU A 90 -5.27 -1.83 16.47
CA LEU A 90 -4.62 -2.87 17.28
C LEU A 90 -4.86 -2.64 18.77
N SER A 91 -4.77 -1.40 19.24
CA SER A 91 -5.11 -1.03 20.62
C SER A 91 -6.59 -1.33 20.92
N VAL A 92 -7.49 -1.02 19.99
CA VAL A 92 -8.93 -1.32 20.11
C VAL A 92 -9.22 -2.83 20.03
N LEU A 93 -8.50 -3.57 19.19
CA LEU A 93 -8.56 -5.03 19.09
C LEU A 93 -8.06 -5.70 20.37
N SER A 94 -6.94 -5.26 20.91
CA SER A 94 -6.37 -5.73 22.19
C SER A 94 -7.34 -5.49 23.35
N THR A 95 -8.00 -4.32 23.37
CA THR A 95 -9.00 -3.99 24.40
C THR A 95 -10.28 -4.81 24.26
N SER A 96 -10.71 -5.11 23.03
CA SER A 96 -11.93 -5.90 22.77
C SER A 96 -11.75 -7.40 23.06
N VAL A 97 -10.51 -7.91 23.08
CA VAL A 97 -10.20 -9.31 23.39
C VAL A 97 -10.20 -9.57 24.91
N ASN A 98 -9.94 -8.56 25.76
CA ASN A 98 -9.95 -8.74 27.21
C ASN A 98 -11.32 -8.96 27.85
N THR A 99 -12.43 -8.87 27.09
CA THR A 99 -13.77 -9.15 27.64
C THR A 99 -14.20 -10.61 27.46
N ILE A 100 -13.39 -11.44 26.80
CA ILE A 100 -13.62 -12.89 26.68
C ILE A 100 -12.29 -13.62 26.87
N SER A 101 -11.94 -13.96 28.12
CA SER A 101 -11.22 -15.21 28.48
C SER A 101 -10.92 -15.26 29.98
N THR A 102 -11.95 -15.49 30.79
CA THR A 102 -11.78 -16.24 32.05
C THR A 102 -11.73 -17.73 31.73
N VAL A 103 -10.78 -18.16 30.88
CA VAL A 103 -10.31 -19.55 30.81
C VAL A 103 -8.81 -19.48 30.54
N SER A 104 -8.08 -19.42 31.64
CA SER A 104 -6.66 -19.73 31.72
C SER A 104 -6.41 -21.12 31.13
N ASN A 105 -5.88 -21.16 29.92
CA ASN A 105 -5.03 -22.26 29.49
C ASN A 105 -3.92 -21.65 28.65
N SER A 106 -2.67 -21.94 28.98
CA SER A 106 -1.52 -21.57 28.18
C SER A 106 -1.70 -22.14 26.76
N LEU A 107 -2.21 -21.34 25.85
CA LEU A 107 -2.39 -21.70 24.44
C LEU A 107 -1.01 -21.76 23.81
N THR A 108 -0.39 -22.94 23.82
CA THR A 108 0.56 -23.31 22.78
C THR A 108 -0.24 -23.32 21.47
N VAL A 109 -0.30 -22.17 20.80
CA VAL A 109 -0.98 -22.03 19.51
C VAL A 109 -0.20 -22.87 18.51
N ASN A 110 -0.77 -23.99 18.07
CA ASN A 110 -0.20 -24.77 16.98
C ASN A 110 -0.45 -23.99 15.68
N ILE A 111 0.53 -23.20 15.26
CA ILE A 111 0.43 -22.39 14.04
C ILE A 111 0.30 -23.34 12.85
N PRO A 112 -0.74 -23.22 12.01
CA PRO A 112 -0.91 -24.03 10.80
C PRO A 112 0.36 -24.01 9.94
N GLY A 113 0.76 -25.19 9.44
CA GLY A 113 1.87 -25.32 8.51
C GLY A 113 1.50 -24.82 7.11
N VAL A 114 2.51 -24.51 6.29
CA VAL A 114 2.34 -24.09 4.88
C VAL A 114 1.43 -25.06 4.12
N GLN A 115 1.62 -26.37 4.28
CA GLN A 115 0.83 -27.40 3.60
C GLN A 115 -0.65 -27.34 3.98
N THR A 116 -0.97 -27.11 5.26
CA THR A 116 -2.36 -27.01 5.73
C THR A 116 -3.07 -25.75 5.21
N LEU A 117 -2.32 -24.69 4.89
CA LEU A 117 -2.87 -23.49 4.28
C LEU A 117 -3.16 -23.71 2.80
N ARG A 118 -2.28 -24.41 2.07
CA ARG A 118 -2.53 -24.81 0.68
C ARG A 118 -3.74 -25.71 0.57
N GLU A 119 -3.84 -26.74 1.41
CA GLU A 119 -5.02 -27.61 1.45
C GLU A 119 -6.32 -26.82 1.70
N ALA A 120 -6.26 -25.78 2.54
CA ALA A 120 -7.40 -24.92 2.80
C ALA A 120 -7.76 -24.02 1.61
N GLN A 121 -6.77 -23.57 0.83
CA GLN A 121 -7.01 -22.86 -0.42
C GLN A 121 -7.64 -23.80 -1.46
N ASP A 122 -7.12 -25.02 -1.59
CA ASP A 122 -7.64 -26.04 -2.50
C ASP A 122 -9.10 -26.37 -2.18
N MET A 123 -9.45 -26.48 -0.89
CA MET A 123 -10.84 -26.65 -0.45
C MET A 123 -11.75 -25.50 -0.87
N ILE A 124 -11.26 -24.24 -0.84
CA ILE A 124 -12.05 -23.11 -1.33
C ILE A 124 -12.17 -23.17 -2.85
N ALA A 125 -11.09 -23.49 -3.56
CA ALA A 125 -11.09 -23.60 -5.01
C ALA A 125 -12.03 -24.71 -5.53
N GLU A 126 -12.15 -25.82 -4.80
CA GLU A 126 -13.01 -26.94 -5.18
C GLU A 126 -14.51 -26.64 -4.93
N GLU A 127 -14.84 -26.02 -3.80
CA GLU A 127 -16.24 -25.77 -3.39
C GLU A 127 -16.78 -24.41 -3.84
N SER A 128 -15.91 -23.45 -4.15
CA SER A 128 -16.32 -22.16 -4.67
C SER A 128 -16.36 -22.19 -6.20
N ARG A 129 -17.40 -21.59 -6.79
CA ARG A 129 -17.42 -21.26 -8.24
C ARG A 129 -16.57 -20.03 -8.57
N VAL A 130 -15.80 -19.54 -7.60
CA VAL A 130 -14.85 -18.45 -7.82
C VAL A 130 -13.67 -19.10 -8.52
N GLU A 131 -13.35 -18.64 -9.74
CA GLU A 131 -12.12 -19.08 -10.39
C GLU A 131 -10.99 -18.83 -9.42
N ALA A 132 -10.28 -19.91 -9.04
CA ALA A 132 -9.06 -19.82 -8.28
C ALA A 132 -8.12 -18.93 -9.08
N LYS A 133 -8.10 -17.64 -8.75
CA LYS A 133 -7.05 -16.77 -9.23
C LYS A 133 -5.81 -17.40 -8.62
N GLU A 134 -4.96 -17.98 -9.47
CA GLU A 134 -3.62 -18.38 -9.03
C GLU A 134 -3.11 -17.23 -8.17
N PRO A 135 -2.63 -17.50 -6.95
CA PRO A 135 -2.14 -16.46 -6.07
C PRO A 135 -1.18 -15.67 -6.92
N SER A 136 -1.59 -14.47 -7.33
CA SER A 136 -0.80 -13.73 -8.30
C SER A 136 0.55 -13.59 -7.63
N PRO A 137 1.64 -14.12 -8.20
CA PRO A 137 2.98 -13.82 -7.70
C PRO A 137 3.33 -12.35 -8.05
N GLY A 138 2.32 -11.48 -8.11
CA GLY A 138 2.43 -10.06 -8.28
C GLY A 138 2.90 -9.44 -6.98
N ASP A 139 4.20 -9.19 -6.95
CA ASP A 139 4.79 -7.97 -6.40
C ASP A 139 4.70 -7.75 -4.89
N ARG A 140 4.32 -8.77 -4.09
CA ARG A 140 4.47 -8.70 -2.63
C ARG A 140 5.86 -9.19 -2.23
N ASP A 141 6.88 -8.49 -2.72
CA ASP A 141 8.24 -8.61 -2.18
C ASP A 141 8.25 -7.93 -0.80
N LEU A 142 7.62 -8.60 0.19
CA LEU A 142 7.54 -8.15 1.57
C LEU A 142 8.88 -8.45 2.24
N ALA A 143 9.88 -7.64 1.90
CA ALA A 143 11.26 -7.78 2.34
C ALA A 143 11.38 -7.70 3.88
N GLY A 144 10.41 -7.06 4.56
CA GLY A 144 10.38 -6.89 6.02
C GLY A 144 9.44 -7.84 6.79
N SER A 145 9.84 -8.22 8.01
CA SER A 145 8.93 -8.84 8.98
C SER A 145 7.73 -7.94 9.31
N ASP A 146 7.98 -6.64 9.45
CA ASP A 146 6.96 -5.64 9.79
C ASP A 146 5.94 -5.46 8.66
N GLU A 147 6.39 -5.51 7.40
CA GLU A 147 5.52 -5.44 6.22
C GLU A 147 4.59 -6.64 6.13
N ARG A 148 5.09 -7.85 6.45
CA ARG A 148 4.27 -9.08 6.52
C ARG A 148 3.24 -9.01 7.64
N VAL A 149 3.65 -8.58 8.84
CA VAL A 149 2.75 -8.36 9.98
C VAL A 149 1.62 -7.41 9.58
N PHE A 150 2.00 -6.29 8.98
CA PHE A 150 1.07 -5.28 8.53
C PHE A 150 0.11 -5.79 7.45
N ALA A 151 0.63 -6.50 6.44
CA ALA A 151 -0.18 -7.09 5.39
C ALA A 151 -1.23 -8.07 5.95
N LEU A 152 -0.86 -8.90 6.92
CA LEU A 152 -1.78 -9.86 7.55
C LEU A 152 -2.84 -9.16 8.41
N VAL A 153 -2.45 -8.11 9.16
CA VAL A 153 -3.41 -7.29 9.90
C VAL A 153 -4.40 -6.63 8.93
N LYS A 154 -3.92 -6.09 7.81
CA LYS A 154 -4.76 -5.51 6.77
C LYS A 154 -5.71 -6.54 6.16
N ALA A 155 -5.21 -7.73 5.81
CA ALA A 155 -6.05 -8.81 5.29
C ALA A 155 -7.17 -9.19 6.26
N ARG A 156 -6.88 -9.25 7.57
CA ARG A 156 -7.90 -9.51 8.60
C ARG A 156 -8.96 -8.41 8.65
N ILE A 157 -8.56 -7.15 8.55
CA ILE A 157 -9.48 -6.00 8.49
C ILE A 157 -10.35 -6.08 7.24
N ASP A 158 -9.78 -6.45 6.09
CA ASP A 158 -10.51 -6.55 4.82
C ASP A 158 -11.58 -7.66 4.85
N VAL A 159 -11.24 -8.83 5.40
CA VAL A 159 -12.19 -9.94 5.61
C VAL A 159 -13.30 -9.53 6.59
N GLU A 160 -12.97 -8.87 7.70
CA GLU A 160 -13.98 -8.34 8.63
C GLU A 160 -14.89 -7.31 7.95
N GLY A 161 -14.30 -6.42 7.15
CA GLY A 161 -15.02 -5.42 6.36
C GLY A 161 -16.00 -6.06 5.40
N ALA A 162 -15.60 -7.14 4.72
CA ALA A 162 -16.48 -7.90 3.81
C ALA A 162 -17.67 -8.51 4.57
N LEU A 163 -17.42 -9.17 5.71
CA LEU A 163 -18.49 -9.70 6.56
C LEU A 163 -19.47 -8.60 7.00
N ARG A 164 -18.96 -7.45 7.44
CA ARG A 164 -19.79 -6.32 7.85
C ARG A 164 -20.63 -5.76 6.73
N ARG A 165 -20.08 -5.64 5.51
CA ARG A 165 -20.80 -5.19 4.31
C ARG A 165 -21.97 -6.12 3.99
N VAL A 166 -21.71 -7.43 3.91
CA VAL A 166 -22.73 -8.45 3.58
C VAL A 166 -23.82 -8.51 4.66
N LEU A 167 -23.43 -8.46 5.93
CA LEU A 167 -24.37 -8.49 7.06
C LEU A 167 -25.06 -7.15 7.33
N LYS A 168 -24.70 -6.08 6.61
CA LYS A 168 -25.16 -4.69 6.83
C LYS A 168 -24.96 -4.25 8.30
N ARG A 169 -23.83 -4.65 8.90
CA ARG A 169 -23.49 -4.32 10.29
C ARG A 169 -22.50 -3.16 10.34
N PRO A 170 -22.79 -2.08 11.09
CA PRO A 170 -21.82 -1.00 11.27
C PRO A 170 -20.61 -1.50 12.08
N ALA A 171 -19.45 -0.84 11.89
CA ALA A 171 -18.22 -1.16 12.62
C ALA A 171 -18.44 -1.07 14.15
N ALA A 172 -19.12 -0.02 14.59
CA ALA A 172 -19.49 0.26 15.96
C ALA A 172 -21.01 0.34 16.09
N ARG A 173 -21.57 -0.27 17.14
CA ARG A 173 -22.98 -0.09 17.50
C ARG A 173 -23.08 0.58 18.87
N ALA A 174 -23.91 1.61 18.98
CA ALA A 174 -24.21 2.21 20.28
C ALA A 174 -24.90 1.16 21.17
N ASP A 175 -24.37 0.99 22.37
CA ASP A 175 -24.95 0.17 23.43
C ASP A 175 -26.00 1.02 24.16
N PRO A 176 -27.21 0.48 24.43
CA PRO A 176 -28.19 1.13 25.29
C PRO A 176 -27.66 1.53 26.68
N ASN A 177 -26.56 0.93 27.15
CA ASN A 177 -25.88 1.32 28.40
C ASN A 177 -24.77 2.38 28.22
N GLY A 178 -24.69 3.06 27.06
CA GLY A 178 -23.74 4.15 26.82
C GLY A 178 -22.34 3.70 26.38
N GLY A 179 -22.14 2.41 26.11
CA GLY A 179 -20.90 1.87 25.52
C GLY A 179 -20.94 1.77 23.99
N THR A 180 -19.83 1.36 23.39
CA THR A 180 -19.77 0.95 21.98
C THR A 180 -19.55 -0.54 21.90
N ARG A 181 -20.47 -1.26 21.27
CA ARG A 181 -20.39 -2.72 21.12
C ARG A 181 -19.84 -3.07 19.75
N TYR A 182 -18.77 -3.85 19.75
CA TYR A 182 -18.15 -4.42 18.56
C TYR A 182 -18.49 -5.91 18.46
N SER A 183 -18.94 -6.37 17.30
CA SER A 183 -19.02 -7.80 17.01
C SER A 183 -17.63 -8.29 16.60
N SER A 184 -17.16 -9.38 17.20
CA SER A 184 -15.91 -10.03 16.78
C SER A 184 -16.05 -10.65 15.39
N VAL A 185 -14.94 -10.81 14.68
CA VAL A 185 -14.88 -11.49 13.37
C VAL A 185 -15.53 -12.88 13.45
N THR A 186 -15.25 -13.66 14.50
CA THR A 186 -15.85 -14.98 14.71
C THR A 186 -17.37 -14.92 14.83
N LYS A 187 -17.91 -13.91 15.54
CA LYS A 187 -19.35 -13.73 15.68
C LYS A 187 -19.99 -13.34 14.35
N LEU A 188 -19.37 -12.41 13.62
CA LEU A 188 -19.81 -12.01 12.28
C LEU A 188 -19.79 -13.21 11.32
N PHE A 189 -18.73 -14.02 11.37
CA PHE A 189 -18.61 -15.20 10.53
C PHE A 189 -19.68 -16.26 10.84
N ASN A 190 -19.97 -16.53 12.12
CA ASN A 190 -21.05 -17.45 12.48
C ASN A 190 -22.44 -16.94 12.06
N GLU A 191 -22.66 -15.62 12.13
CA GLU A 191 -23.89 -14.98 11.62
C GLU A 191 -23.96 -15.10 10.08
N PHE A 192 -22.85 -14.89 9.38
CA PHE A 192 -22.74 -15.12 7.94
C PHE A 192 -23.08 -16.55 7.56
N LEU A 193 -22.51 -17.56 8.23
CA LEU A 193 -22.83 -18.97 7.97
C LEU A 193 -24.28 -19.35 8.28
N SER A 194 -24.95 -18.59 9.15
CA SER A 194 -26.38 -18.79 9.41
C SER A 194 -27.24 -18.29 8.24
N LEU A 195 -26.75 -17.31 7.47
CA LEU A 195 -27.42 -16.75 6.29
C LEU A 195 -26.98 -17.44 4.98
N ARG A 196 -25.74 -17.92 4.92
CA ARG A 196 -25.12 -18.64 3.80
C ARG A 196 -24.63 -20.03 4.27
N PRO A 197 -25.52 -21.01 4.49
CA PRO A 197 -25.12 -22.36 4.90
C PRO A 197 -24.29 -23.07 3.82
N ASP A 198 -24.46 -22.68 2.56
CA ASP A 198 -23.65 -23.11 1.41
C ASP A 198 -22.16 -22.81 1.60
N ALA A 199 -21.81 -21.75 2.34
CA ALA A 199 -20.43 -21.37 2.62
C ALA A 199 -19.82 -22.09 3.84
N ALA A 200 -20.47 -23.14 4.37
CA ALA A 200 -20.01 -23.84 5.57
C ALA A 200 -18.60 -24.46 5.44
N TYR A 201 -18.14 -24.76 4.21
CA TYR A 201 -16.79 -25.23 3.94
C TYR A 201 -15.71 -24.22 4.36
N LEU A 202 -16.04 -22.92 4.44
CA LEU A 202 -15.12 -21.87 4.89
C LEU A 202 -14.74 -21.96 6.38
N LYS A 203 -15.42 -22.76 7.20
CA LYS A 203 -15.16 -22.82 8.66
C LYS A 203 -13.71 -23.10 8.98
N ARG A 204 -13.13 -24.09 8.31
CA ARG A 204 -11.76 -24.53 8.55
C ARG A 204 -10.72 -23.54 7.97
N PRO A 205 -10.85 -23.10 6.70
CA PRO A 205 -10.02 -22.02 6.15
C PRO A 205 -10.01 -20.76 7.01
N MET A 206 -11.18 -20.31 7.46
CA MET A 206 -11.32 -19.14 8.31
C MET A 206 -10.63 -19.34 9.67
N GLY A 207 -10.71 -20.54 10.24
CA GLY A 207 -9.97 -20.90 11.45
C GLY A 207 -8.46 -20.73 11.29
N TYR A 208 -7.87 -21.34 10.24
CA TYR A 208 -6.43 -21.24 9.98
C TYR A 208 -5.96 -19.82 9.70
N PHE A 209 -6.72 -19.08 8.90
CA PHE A 209 -6.44 -17.66 8.65
C PHE A 209 -6.42 -16.83 9.95
N MET A 210 -7.41 -17.04 10.82
CA MET A 210 -7.52 -16.33 12.09
C MET A 210 -6.44 -16.74 13.10
N GLU A 211 -6.01 -18.01 13.11
CA GLU A 211 -4.90 -18.49 13.94
C GLU A 211 -3.58 -17.81 13.56
N ILE A 212 -3.27 -17.70 12.26
CA ILE A 212 -2.06 -17.01 11.80
C ILE A 212 -2.12 -15.52 12.10
N CYS A 213 -3.25 -14.86 11.80
CA CYS A 213 -3.39 -13.45 12.14
C CYS A 213 -3.29 -13.21 13.65
N GLY A 214 -3.83 -14.11 14.47
CA GLY A 214 -3.71 -14.08 15.92
C GLY A 214 -2.25 -14.22 16.38
N ALA A 215 -1.53 -15.20 15.85
CA ALA A 215 -0.11 -15.41 16.14
C ALA A 215 0.72 -14.14 15.88
N VAL A 216 0.48 -13.49 14.74
CA VAL A 216 1.14 -12.24 14.34
C VAL A 216 0.81 -11.08 15.28
N ILE A 217 -0.47 -10.90 15.64
CA ILE A 217 -0.91 -9.85 16.58
C ILE A 217 -0.23 -10.04 17.95
N HIS A 218 0.03 -11.29 18.33
CA HIS A 218 0.74 -11.65 19.55
C HIS A 218 2.27 -11.70 19.40
N ALA A 219 2.82 -11.13 18.31
CA ALA A 219 4.25 -11.07 18.02
C ALA A 219 4.95 -12.45 17.99
N GLN A 220 4.20 -13.52 17.68
CA GLN A 220 4.78 -14.83 17.44
C GLN A 220 5.47 -14.84 16.06
N GLN A 221 6.56 -15.60 15.96
CA GLN A 221 7.27 -15.70 14.69
C GLN A 221 6.51 -16.58 13.71
N ILE A 222 6.25 -16.02 12.52
CA ILE A 222 5.72 -16.76 11.37
C ILE A 222 6.73 -16.71 10.23
N THR A 223 6.80 -17.79 9.48
CA THR A 223 7.68 -17.87 8.31
C THR A 223 7.12 -17.01 7.16
N PRO A 224 7.97 -16.52 6.23
CA PRO A 224 7.50 -15.79 5.04
C PRO A 224 6.48 -16.58 4.23
N ALA A 225 6.75 -17.86 4.00
CA ALA A 225 5.83 -18.76 3.29
C ALA A 225 4.47 -18.88 3.98
N GLN A 226 4.42 -18.99 5.32
CA GLN A 226 3.13 -18.98 6.04
C GLN A 226 2.37 -17.67 5.89
N ALA A 227 3.09 -16.53 5.86
CA ALA A 227 2.48 -15.23 5.67
C ALA A 227 1.85 -15.12 4.27
N GLU A 228 2.59 -15.51 3.24
CA GLU A 228 2.12 -15.47 1.85
C GLU A 228 0.89 -16.35 1.64
N GLU A 229 0.93 -17.59 2.11
CA GLU A 229 -0.20 -18.52 1.98
C GLU A 229 -1.42 -18.07 2.79
N ALA A 230 -1.21 -17.47 3.97
CA ALA A 230 -2.30 -16.90 4.76
C ALA A 230 -2.91 -15.65 4.10
N LEU A 231 -2.10 -14.83 3.42
CA LEU A 231 -2.58 -13.68 2.66
C LEU A 231 -3.41 -14.13 1.46
N ALA A 232 -2.95 -15.14 0.71
CA ALA A 232 -3.71 -15.72 -0.39
C ALA A 232 -5.03 -16.33 0.10
N LEU A 233 -4.99 -17.08 1.21
CA LEU A 233 -6.19 -17.65 1.84
C LEU A 233 -7.18 -16.57 2.28
N GLY A 234 -6.70 -15.47 2.87
CA GLY A 234 -7.53 -14.34 3.26
C GLY A 234 -8.22 -13.65 2.08
N GLU A 235 -7.55 -13.56 0.93
CA GLU A 235 -8.10 -13.01 -0.31
C GLU A 235 -9.22 -13.90 -0.88
N GLN A 236 -9.01 -15.22 -0.93
CA GLN A 236 -10.03 -16.18 -1.36
C GLN A 236 -11.26 -16.17 -0.43
N ILE A 237 -11.04 -16.17 0.89
CA ILE A 237 -12.13 -16.06 1.88
C ILE A 237 -12.94 -14.78 1.64
N ARG A 238 -12.26 -13.65 1.40
CA ARG A 238 -12.91 -12.37 1.13
C ARG A 238 -13.77 -12.44 -0.13
N GLU A 239 -13.24 -12.99 -1.22
CA GLU A 239 -13.95 -13.14 -2.48
C GLU A 239 -15.22 -13.99 -2.33
N VAL A 240 -15.16 -15.12 -1.63
CA VAL A 240 -16.34 -15.96 -1.38
C VAL A 240 -17.40 -15.25 -0.53
N ILE A 241 -16.98 -14.44 0.45
CA ILE A 241 -17.91 -13.65 1.28
C ILE A 241 -18.62 -12.60 0.43
N GLU A 242 -17.88 -11.91 -0.45
CA GLU A 242 -18.42 -10.85 -1.31
C GLU A 242 -19.19 -11.38 -2.52
N ALA A 243 -18.94 -12.61 -2.92
CA ALA A 243 -19.65 -13.25 -4.01
C ALA A 243 -21.16 -13.30 -3.71
N PRO A 244 -22.02 -12.96 -4.69
CA PRO A 244 -23.46 -13.08 -4.54
C PRO A 244 -23.83 -14.53 -4.19
N PRO A 245 -24.93 -14.76 -3.45
CA PRO A 245 -25.43 -16.12 -3.24
C PRO A 245 -25.62 -16.79 -4.61
N PRO A 246 -25.25 -18.07 -4.76
CA PRO A 246 -25.56 -18.80 -5.98
C PRO A 246 -27.08 -18.76 -6.15
N ASP A 247 -27.56 -18.27 -7.30
CA ASP A 247 -28.98 -18.11 -7.60
C ASP A 247 -29.77 -19.38 -7.22
N GLY A 248 -30.67 -19.28 -6.23
CA GLY A 248 -31.50 -20.42 -5.81
C GLY A 248 -32.11 -20.41 -4.40
N ASN A 249 -32.86 -19.35 -4.05
CA ASN A 249 -34.19 -19.35 -3.39
C ASN A 249 -34.49 -18.00 -2.70
#